data_AF-A0A354PJ82-F1
#
_entry.id   AF-A0A354PJ82-F1
#
_cell.length_a   1.000
_cell.length_b   1.000
_cell.length_c   1.000
_cell.angle_alpha   90.00
_cell.angle_beta   90.00
_cell.angle_gamma   90.00
#
_symmetry.space_group_name_H-M   'P 1'
#
loop_
_entity.id
_entity.type
_entity.pdbx_description
1 polymer ?
#
loop_
_entity_poly.entity_id
_entity_poly.type
_entity_poly.pdbx_seq_one_letter_code
_entity_poly.pdbx_strand_id
1 'polypeptide(L)'
;MTPRERILGIGVGSILVLAGCQYVLMQYRTAVASRQARVETLDQQILEAQERLLQGAYADRMMGEYLVRSLPSDIEKARADYTRWLYEIITMVELRDASVSFTNTLPAGDLYKRHQFKLSGKTDQRGWLELMHLFYTKDYLHRISNLVVRPFREGGLFVDMTIDVIGLDAAQPDLAAPTATSPMVDSFAAYADPILNRNFFSPPNQAPKFTTPSRLTATLGQSPGLVVKAEDPEKDNVRYAVIGTAPEGLELDSRTGEIKWNPTTPGNYPLAVEAIDSGYPAQRIEQRFEIAVVNPPPPPPPAKEPEPTPGFDDATQTVLTALVQGGGDWTAWMKVRTQGTTVKLRPGDKFEIGRLSGTVVDVNARFVTLESEGRRFKLRPAGNLAEAAKSAQGAAKTDENAAPVETAAPVAAVGTESLPADDAATTLATPTSESPLPGDSVPAALQTPTQEPPAAPASVDRALRP
;
A
#
# COMPACT_ATOMS: atom_id res chain seq x y z
N MET A 1 -5.11 -66.41 113.82
CA MET A 1 -5.75 -65.72 112.68
C MET A 1 -7.23 -66.05 112.69
N THR A 2 -8.08 -65.03 112.73
CA THR A 2 -9.53 -65.22 112.61
C THR A 2 -9.87 -65.56 111.15
N PRO A 3 -10.96 -66.29 110.86
CA PRO A 3 -11.34 -66.64 109.48
C PRO A 3 -11.48 -65.41 108.56
N ARG A 4 -11.79 -64.24 109.11
CA ARG A 4 -11.90 -62.96 108.39
C ARG A 4 -10.55 -62.41 107.91
N GLU A 5 -9.49 -62.54 108.71
CA GLU A 5 -8.12 -62.09 108.35
C GLU A 5 -7.53 -62.92 107.20
N ARG A 6 -7.83 -64.23 107.17
CA ARG A 6 -7.36 -65.11 106.09
C ARG A 6 -8.03 -64.79 104.76
N ILE A 7 -9.34 -64.50 104.76
CA ILE A 7 -10.08 -64.08 103.57
C ILE A 7 -9.58 -62.71 103.07
N LEU A 8 -9.31 -61.77 103.99
CA LEU A 8 -8.76 -60.46 103.64
C LEU A 8 -7.34 -60.57 103.06
N GLY A 9 -6.47 -61.40 103.65
CA GLY A 9 -5.12 -61.65 103.13
C GLY A 9 -5.11 -62.27 101.73
N ILE A 10 -6.01 -63.22 101.46
CA ILE A 10 -6.21 -63.79 100.12
C ILE A 10 -6.75 -62.73 99.15
N GLY A 11 -7.72 -61.92 99.58
CA GLY A 11 -8.29 -60.82 98.79
C GLY A 11 -7.23 -59.79 98.40
N VAL A 12 -6.47 -59.26 99.36
CA VAL A 12 -5.40 -58.28 99.13
C VAL A 12 -4.28 -58.87 98.27
N GLY A 13 -3.88 -60.13 98.53
CA GLY A 13 -2.88 -60.82 97.70
C GLY A 13 -3.33 -60.99 96.25
N SER A 14 -4.59 -61.37 96.02
CA SER A 14 -5.15 -61.50 94.67
C SER A 14 -5.25 -60.16 93.93
N ILE A 15 -5.61 -59.07 94.63
CA ILE A 15 -5.61 -57.71 94.08
C ILE A 15 -4.20 -57.27 93.70
N LEU A 16 -3.19 -57.54 94.54
CA LEU A 16 -1.80 -57.22 94.23
C LEU A 16 -1.27 -58.00 93.01
N VAL A 17 -1.63 -59.28 92.87
CA VAL A 17 -1.29 -60.08 91.68
C VAL A 17 -1.99 -59.52 90.43
N LEU A 18 -3.26 -59.16 90.52
CA LEU A 18 -3.99 -58.54 89.41
C LEU A 18 -3.41 -57.17 89.04
N ALA A 19 -3.04 -56.34 90.03
CA ALA A 19 -2.40 -55.05 89.80
C ALA A 19 -1.01 -55.21 89.16
N GLY A 20 -0.21 -56.18 89.61
CA GLY A 20 1.07 -56.52 88.99
C GLY A 20 0.91 -57.03 87.55
N CYS A 21 -0.07 -57.91 87.31
CA CYS A 21 -0.39 -58.40 85.97
C CYS A 21 -0.85 -57.26 85.05
N GLN A 22 -1.72 -56.37 85.54
CA GLN A 22 -2.17 -55.18 84.82
C GLN A 22 -1.02 -54.23 84.50
N TYR A 23 -0.09 -54.02 85.44
CA TYR A 23 1.11 -53.20 85.22
C TYR A 23 2.00 -53.78 84.11
N VAL A 24 2.24 -55.09 84.14
CA VAL A 24 3.03 -55.78 83.09
C VAL A 24 2.32 -55.73 81.74
N LEU A 25 1.01 -55.96 81.69
CA LEU A 25 0.22 -55.83 80.45
C LEU A 25 0.24 -54.41 79.90
N MET A 26 0.16 -53.40 80.77
CA MET A 26 0.25 -51.99 80.37
C MET A 26 1.62 -51.68 79.79
N GLN A 27 2.71 -52.07 80.46
CA GLN A 27 4.09 -51.91 79.96
C GLN A 27 4.32 -52.65 78.64
N TYR A 28 3.77 -53.86 78.49
CA TYR A 28 3.84 -54.61 77.23
C TYR A 28 3.09 -53.88 76.11
N ARG A 29 1.86 -53.42 76.37
CA ARG A 29 1.05 -52.68 75.38
C ARG A 29 1.72 -51.37 74.96
N THR A 30 2.31 -50.60 75.88
CA THR A 30 3.03 -49.37 75.54
C THR A 30 4.32 -49.67 74.78
N ALA A 31 5.04 -50.75 75.12
CA ALA A 31 6.21 -51.19 74.37
C ALA A 31 5.87 -51.65 72.94
N VAL A 32 4.74 -52.35 72.75
CA VAL A 32 4.25 -52.73 71.42
C VAL A 32 3.80 -51.51 70.63
N ALA A 33 3.01 -50.61 71.23
CA ALA A 33 2.53 -49.40 70.57
C ALA A 33 3.68 -48.48 70.13
N SER A 34 4.70 -48.30 70.97
CA SER A 34 5.90 -47.52 70.61
C SER A 34 6.72 -48.17 69.50
N ARG A 35 6.82 -49.50 69.48
CA ARG A 35 7.46 -50.24 68.36
C ARG A 35 6.65 -50.11 67.07
N GLN A 36 5.32 -50.23 67.13
CA GLN A 36 4.44 -50.05 65.97
C GLN A 36 4.56 -48.64 65.40
N ALA A 37 4.47 -47.60 66.23
CA ALA A 37 4.66 -46.21 65.80
C ALA A 37 6.05 -45.98 65.18
N ARG A 38 7.10 -46.63 65.72
CA ARG A 38 8.44 -46.57 65.14
C ARG A 38 8.53 -47.28 63.78
N VAL A 39 7.88 -48.42 63.61
CA VAL A 39 7.79 -49.12 62.31
C VAL A 39 7.08 -48.23 61.30
N GLU A 40 5.92 -47.66 61.65
CA GLU A 40 5.18 -46.75 60.77
C GLU A 40 6.01 -45.52 60.36
N THR A 41 6.76 -44.93 61.30
CA THR A 41 7.66 -43.80 61.00
C THR A 41 8.79 -44.20 60.07
N LEU A 42 9.39 -45.38 60.29
CA LEU A 42 10.45 -45.89 59.42
C LEU A 42 9.91 -46.22 58.02
N ASP A 43 8.71 -46.78 57.92
CA ASP A 43 8.05 -47.06 56.64
C ASP A 43 7.80 -45.76 55.87
N GLN A 44 7.33 -44.70 56.55
CA GLN A 44 7.20 -43.36 55.95
C GLN A 44 8.54 -42.82 55.46
N GLN A 45 9.61 -42.95 56.26
CA GLN A 45 10.96 -42.52 55.84
C GLN A 45 11.48 -43.30 54.63
N ILE A 46 11.19 -44.60 54.55
CA ILE A 46 11.53 -45.44 53.39
C ILE A 46 10.76 -44.96 52.16
N LEU A 47 9.46 -44.69 52.28
CA LEU A 47 8.65 -44.16 51.18
C LEU A 47 9.16 -42.80 50.70
N GLU A 48 9.45 -41.86 51.60
CA GLU A 48 10.03 -40.55 51.25
C GLU A 48 11.41 -40.71 50.58
N ALA A 49 12.24 -41.61 51.07
CA ALA A 49 13.55 -41.88 50.47
C ALA A 49 13.41 -42.49 49.06
N GLN A 50 12.46 -43.41 48.85
CA GLN A 50 12.15 -43.98 47.54
C GLN A 50 11.63 -42.92 46.57
N GLU A 51 10.76 -42.02 47.03
CA GLU A 51 10.26 -40.91 46.21
C GLU A 51 11.41 -39.98 45.79
N ARG A 52 12.30 -39.62 46.72
CA ARG A 52 13.49 -38.81 46.40
C ARG A 52 14.41 -39.48 45.39
N LEU A 53 14.63 -40.80 45.50
CA LEU A 53 15.43 -41.54 44.52
C LEU A 53 14.76 -41.52 43.14
N LEU A 54 13.45 -41.70 43.09
CA LEU A 54 12.70 -41.64 41.85
C LEU A 54 12.76 -40.24 41.20
N GLN A 55 12.55 -39.18 41.99
CA GLN A 55 12.69 -37.79 41.55
C GLN A 55 14.12 -37.51 41.06
N GLY A 56 15.15 -38.03 41.74
CA GLY A 56 16.54 -37.94 41.30
C GLY A 56 16.76 -38.62 39.94
N ALA A 57 16.26 -39.85 39.77
CA ALA A 57 16.37 -40.58 38.50
C ALA A 57 15.65 -39.86 37.34
N TYR A 58 14.47 -39.26 37.60
CA TYR A 58 13.79 -38.42 36.61
C TYR A 58 14.60 -37.15 36.30
N ALA A 59 15.16 -36.48 37.32
CA ALA A 59 15.98 -35.30 37.13
C ALA A 59 17.25 -35.61 36.31
N ASP A 60 17.92 -36.73 36.55
CA ASP A 60 19.08 -37.18 35.78
C ASP A 60 18.72 -37.42 34.31
N ARG A 61 17.57 -38.07 34.06
CA ARG A 61 17.08 -38.27 32.69
C ARG A 61 16.81 -36.94 31.99
N MET A 62 16.12 -36.02 32.66
CA MET A 62 15.84 -34.69 32.12
C MET A 62 17.12 -33.89 31.89
N MET A 63 18.11 -34.03 32.77
CA MET A 63 19.42 -33.39 32.62
C MET A 63 20.15 -33.89 31.36
N GLY A 64 20.06 -35.18 31.05
CA GLY A 64 20.59 -35.74 29.80
C GLY A 64 19.99 -35.08 28.55
N GLU A 65 18.66 -34.89 28.53
CA GLU A 65 17.96 -34.18 27.45
C GLU A 65 18.39 -32.70 27.36
N TYR A 66 18.62 -32.05 28.50
CA TYR A 66 19.07 -30.67 28.54
C TYR A 66 20.53 -30.52 28.09
N LEU A 67 21.40 -31.46 28.42
CA LEU A 67 22.82 -31.42 28.03
C LEU A 67 22.99 -31.39 26.51
N VAL A 68 22.22 -32.17 25.76
CA VAL A 68 22.31 -32.19 24.29
C VAL A 68 21.71 -30.95 23.61
N ARG A 69 20.88 -30.18 24.34
CA ARG A 69 20.24 -28.93 23.88
C ARG A 69 20.94 -27.67 24.38
N SER A 70 21.92 -27.83 25.26
CA SER A 70 22.62 -26.72 25.89
C SER A 70 23.71 -26.14 24.99
N LEU A 71 24.15 -24.92 25.28
CA LEU A 71 25.42 -24.41 24.76
C LEU A 71 26.62 -25.09 25.45
N PRO A 72 27.80 -25.07 24.82
CA PRO A 72 29.04 -25.51 25.45
C PRO A 72 29.29 -24.80 26.79
N SER A 73 29.99 -25.48 27.70
CA SER A 73 30.34 -24.91 29.01
C SER A 73 31.42 -23.81 28.92
N ASP A 74 32.22 -23.83 27.85
CA ASP A 74 33.14 -22.76 27.48
C ASP A 74 32.38 -21.53 26.98
N ILE A 75 32.58 -20.41 27.66
CA ILE A 75 31.85 -19.15 27.41
C ILE A 75 32.19 -18.56 26.04
N GLU A 76 33.45 -18.63 25.62
CA GLU A 76 33.88 -18.07 24.33
C GLU A 76 33.34 -18.90 23.17
N LYS A 77 33.40 -20.24 23.31
CA LYS A 77 32.85 -21.15 22.32
C LYS A 77 31.33 -21.02 22.22
N ALA A 78 30.63 -21.02 23.35
CA ALA A 78 29.19 -20.81 23.43
C ALA A 78 28.76 -19.50 22.77
N ARG A 79 29.47 -18.41 23.07
CA ARG A 79 29.23 -17.10 22.44
C ARG A 79 29.44 -17.15 20.93
N ALA A 80 30.56 -17.71 20.47
CA ALA A 80 30.90 -17.76 19.05
C ALA A 80 29.90 -18.61 18.25
N ASP A 81 29.56 -19.80 18.75
CA ASP A 81 28.64 -20.72 18.08
C ASP A 81 27.23 -20.16 17.99
N TYR A 82 26.71 -19.61 19.08
CA TYR A 82 25.37 -19.04 19.08
C TYR A 82 25.29 -17.76 18.24
N THR A 83 26.29 -16.89 18.30
CA THR A 83 26.35 -15.68 17.45
C THR A 83 26.37 -16.05 15.97
N ARG A 84 27.18 -17.05 15.59
CA ARG A 84 27.23 -17.55 14.21
C ARG A 84 25.88 -18.08 13.75
N TRP A 85 25.21 -18.89 14.56
CA TRP A 85 23.86 -19.37 14.24
C TRP A 85 22.83 -18.24 14.12
N LEU A 86 22.89 -17.21 14.97
CA LEU A 86 22.03 -16.02 14.85
C LEU A 86 22.29 -15.26 13.53
N TYR A 87 23.54 -15.20 13.05
CA TYR A 87 23.82 -14.61 11.74
C TYR A 87 23.33 -15.48 10.57
N GLU A 88 23.37 -16.80 10.70
CA GLU A 88 22.81 -17.72 9.70
C GLU A 88 21.31 -17.49 9.53
N ILE A 89 20.53 -17.41 10.62
CA ILE A 89 19.09 -17.16 10.54
C ILE A 89 18.77 -15.76 10.00
N ILE A 90 19.56 -14.73 10.36
CA ILE A 90 19.42 -13.38 9.81
C ILE A 90 19.60 -13.38 8.30
N THR A 91 20.57 -14.15 7.82
CA THR A 91 20.88 -14.24 6.38
C THR A 91 19.78 -15.02 5.65
N MET A 92 19.26 -16.10 6.23
CA MET A 92 18.16 -16.88 5.64
C MET A 92 16.88 -16.07 5.50
N VAL A 93 16.58 -15.20 6.46
CA VAL A 93 15.36 -14.37 6.50
C VAL A 93 15.58 -13.01 5.79
N GLU A 94 16.79 -12.76 5.26
CA GLU A 94 17.15 -11.51 4.59
C GLU A 94 16.87 -10.25 5.44
N LEU A 95 17.17 -10.32 6.75
CA LEU A 95 16.98 -9.18 7.67
C LEU A 95 17.88 -8.00 7.27
N ARG A 96 17.27 -6.84 7.00
CA ARG A 96 17.95 -5.59 6.65
C ARG A 96 18.43 -4.86 7.91
N ASP A 97 19.54 -4.13 7.82
CA ASP A 97 20.13 -3.38 8.94
C ASP A 97 20.29 -4.23 10.22
N ALA A 98 20.60 -5.52 10.04
CA ALA A 98 20.61 -6.48 11.13
C ALA A 98 21.84 -6.33 12.02
N SER A 99 21.65 -6.53 13.32
CA SER A 99 22.71 -6.51 14.31
C SER A 99 22.52 -7.60 15.34
N VAL A 100 23.60 -8.32 15.66
CA VAL A 100 23.67 -9.30 16.74
C VAL A 100 24.75 -8.87 17.71
N SER A 101 24.42 -8.81 18.99
CA SER A 101 25.38 -8.50 20.03
C SER A 101 25.18 -9.38 21.25
N PHE A 102 26.29 -9.82 21.83
CA PHE A 102 26.31 -10.45 23.14
C PHE A 102 26.25 -9.36 24.22
N THR A 103 25.39 -9.54 25.22
CA THR A 103 25.19 -8.57 26.30
C THR A 103 25.99 -8.97 27.54
N ASN A 104 25.66 -10.11 28.15
CA ASN A 104 26.31 -10.59 29.36
C ASN A 104 26.10 -12.10 29.57
N THR A 105 26.84 -12.64 30.54
CA THR A 105 26.63 -13.99 31.08
C THR A 105 26.27 -13.85 32.56
N LEU A 106 25.19 -14.50 32.97
CA LEU A 106 24.71 -14.53 34.35
C LEU A 106 24.76 -15.98 34.86
N PRO A 107 25.62 -16.32 35.84
CA PRO A 107 25.63 -17.65 36.44
C PRO A 107 24.38 -17.86 37.32
N ALA A 108 23.89 -19.09 37.36
CA ALA A 108 22.77 -19.52 38.20
C ALA A 108 23.24 -20.65 39.13
N GLY A 109 23.98 -20.27 40.18
CA GLY A 109 24.69 -21.22 41.03
C GLY A 109 25.74 -21.99 40.23
N ASP A 110 25.88 -23.28 40.52
CA ASP A 110 26.81 -24.21 39.86
C ASP A 110 26.13 -25.09 38.80
N LEU A 111 24.89 -24.75 38.43
CA LEU A 111 24.09 -25.56 37.51
C LEU A 111 24.29 -25.14 36.07
N TYR A 112 24.20 -23.82 35.82
CA TYR A 112 24.26 -23.28 34.47
C TYR A 112 24.63 -21.80 34.42
N LYS A 113 25.08 -21.40 33.24
CA LYS A 113 25.30 -20.02 32.83
C LYS A 113 24.23 -19.61 31.83
N ARG A 114 23.61 -18.45 32.06
CA ARG A 114 22.67 -17.83 31.12
C ARG A 114 23.39 -16.76 30.31
N HIS A 115 23.44 -16.94 29.00
CA HIS A 115 24.01 -15.98 28.06
C HIS A 115 22.90 -15.14 27.45
N GLN A 116 23.07 -13.83 27.45
CA GLN A 116 22.11 -12.90 26.88
C GLN A 116 22.62 -12.32 25.56
N PHE A 117 21.78 -12.37 24.54
CA PHE A 117 22.03 -11.79 23.22
C PHE A 117 20.95 -10.79 22.86
N LYS A 118 21.31 -9.79 22.06
CA LYS A 118 20.37 -8.88 21.42
C LYS A 118 20.46 -9.05 19.93
N LEU A 119 19.31 -9.19 19.29
CA LEU A 119 19.15 -9.23 17.86
C LEU A 119 18.20 -8.10 17.46
N SER A 120 18.60 -7.28 16.51
CA SER A 120 17.73 -6.28 15.91
C SER A 120 17.85 -6.26 14.40
N GLY A 121 16.80 -5.81 13.71
CA GLY A 121 16.80 -5.70 12.26
C GLY A 121 15.44 -5.30 11.71
N LYS A 122 15.40 -5.04 10.40
CA LYS A 122 14.19 -4.70 9.64
C LYS A 122 13.81 -5.86 8.74
N THR A 123 12.53 -6.21 8.74
CA THR A 123 11.97 -7.30 7.92
C THR A 123 10.51 -6.97 7.58
N ASP A 124 9.85 -7.80 6.81
CA ASP A 124 8.40 -7.74 6.60
C ASP A 124 7.68 -8.68 7.59
N GLN A 125 6.35 -8.78 7.49
CA GLN A 125 5.58 -9.64 8.38
C GLN A 125 5.94 -11.13 8.21
N ARG A 126 6.20 -11.57 6.97
CA ARG A 126 6.56 -12.94 6.66
C ARG A 126 7.93 -13.30 7.23
N GLY A 127 8.93 -12.48 6.99
CA GLY A 127 10.29 -12.69 7.48
C GLY A 127 10.35 -12.66 9.01
N TRP A 128 9.62 -11.76 9.67
CA TRP A 128 9.53 -11.82 11.14
C TRP A 128 9.01 -13.18 11.65
N LEU A 129 7.98 -13.75 11.01
CA LEU A 129 7.47 -15.07 11.41
C LEU A 129 8.43 -16.20 11.08
N GLU A 130 9.13 -16.11 9.95
CA GLU A 130 10.15 -17.09 9.56
C GLU A 130 11.31 -17.06 10.56
N LEU A 131 11.73 -15.88 11.02
CA LEU A 131 12.70 -15.73 12.10
C LEU A 131 12.22 -16.41 13.40
N MET A 132 10.97 -16.19 13.81
CA MET A 132 10.41 -16.84 15.01
C MET A 132 10.35 -18.35 14.85
N HIS A 133 9.92 -18.82 13.68
CA HIS A 133 9.83 -20.25 13.37
C HIS A 133 11.21 -20.91 13.42
N LEU A 134 12.20 -20.36 12.72
CA LEU A 134 13.58 -20.87 12.71
C LEU A 134 14.21 -20.84 14.11
N PHE A 135 13.91 -19.80 14.89
CA PHE A 135 14.36 -19.69 16.28
C PHE A 135 13.85 -20.88 17.09
N TYR A 136 12.53 -21.09 17.18
CA TYR A 136 11.96 -22.16 18.01
C TYR A 136 12.13 -23.57 17.41
N THR A 137 12.40 -23.68 16.11
CA THR A 137 12.69 -24.96 15.43
C THR A 137 14.05 -25.51 15.85
N LYS A 138 15.02 -24.63 16.14
CA LYS A 138 16.35 -25.05 16.62
C LYS A 138 16.22 -25.42 18.10
N ASP A 139 16.49 -26.68 18.45
CA ASP A 139 16.27 -27.23 19.80
C ASP A 139 17.37 -26.83 20.80
N TYR A 140 17.68 -25.54 20.89
CA TYR A 140 18.51 -25.00 21.96
C TYR A 140 17.67 -24.74 23.22
N LEU A 141 18.31 -24.76 24.39
CA LEU A 141 17.73 -24.23 25.62
C LEU A 141 17.75 -22.70 25.63
N HIS A 142 16.96 -22.12 24.74
CA HIS A 142 16.83 -20.67 24.57
C HIS A 142 15.40 -20.20 24.72
N ARG A 143 15.25 -18.90 24.97
CA ARG A 143 13.96 -18.22 24.97
C ARG A 143 14.14 -16.76 24.62
N ILE A 144 13.07 -16.16 24.13
CA ILE A 144 13.00 -14.72 23.92
C ILE A 144 12.55 -14.09 25.23
N SER A 145 13.42 -13.32 25.89
CA SER A 145 13.12 -12.65 27.16
C SER A 145 12.44 -11.30 26.98
N ASN A 146 12.67 -10.64 25.84
CA ASN A 146 11.97 -9.43 25.43
C ASN A 146 11.83 -9.40 23.91
N LEU A 147 10.67 -8.98 23.41
CA LEU A 147 10.41 -8.81 22.00
C LEU A 147 9.64 -7.52 21.76
N VAL A 148 10.20 -6.66 20.92
CA VAL A 148 9.59 -5.42 20.47
C VAL A 148 9.50 -5.44 18.95
N VAL A 149 8.28 -5.39 18.45
CA VAL A 149 7.99 -5.31 17.01
C VAL A 149 7.26 -4.01 16.74
N ARG A 150 7.80 -3.17 15.84
CA ARG A 150 7.24 -1.86 15.53
C ARG A 150 7.20 -1.63 14.02
N PRO A 151 6.10 -1.10 13.45
CA PRO A 151 6.09 -0.68 12.05
C PRO A 151 7.01 0.53 11.85
N PHE A 152 7.58 0.68 10.65
CA PHE A 152 8.36 1.86 10.25
C PHE A 152 7.87 2.47 8.93
N ARG A 153 8.23 3.74 8.68
CA ARG A 153 7.58 4.61 7.66
C ARG A 153 7.65 4.09 6.22
N GLU A 154 8.65 3.30 5.87
CA GLU A 154 8.87 2.79 4.50
C GLU A 154 8.17 1.46 4.23
N GLY A 155 7.35 0.97 5.18
CA GLY A 155 6.72 -0.34 5.11
C GLY A 155 7.60 -1.45 5.68
N GLY A 156 6.97 -2.37 6.42
CA GLY A 156 7.64 -3.45 7.15
C GLY A 156 7.74 -3.21 8.65
N LEU A 157 8.48 -4.10 9.31
CA LEU A 157 8.60 -4.22 10.75
C LEU A 157 10.08 -4.08 11.17
N PHE A 158 10.31 -3.29 12.20
CA PHE A 158 11.54 -3.30 12.97
C PHE A 158 11.36 -4.26 14.15
N VAL A 159 12.23 -5.26 14.21
CA VAL A 159 12.26 -6.28 15.26
C VAL A 159 13.46 -6.02 16.14
N ASP A 160 13.24 -5.94 17.45
CA ASP A 160 14.27 -5.88 18.48
C ASP A 160 13.95 -6.93 19.53
N MET A 161 14.86 -7.87 19.74
CA MET A 161 14.65 -8.99 20.64
C MET A 161 15.86 -9.23 21.52
N THR A 162 15.58 -9.55 22.78
CA THR A 162 16.56 -10.03 23.74
C THR A 162 16.34 -11.52 23.94
N ILE A 163 17.43 -12.28 23.85
CA ILE A 163 17.43 -13.72 23.84
C ILE A 163 18.26 -14.21 25.02
N ASP A 164 17.69 -15.10 25.81
CA ASP A 164 18.39 -15.80 26.88
C ASP A 164 18.64 -17.25 26.41
N VAL A 165 19.88 -17.73 26.50
CA VAL A 165 20.24 -19.11 26.17
C VAL A 165 21.11 -19.72 27.28
N ILE A 166 20.92 -21.01 27.54
CA ILE A 166 21.53 -21.73 28.66
C ILE A 166 22.71 -22.58 28.20
N GLY A 167 23.87 -22.36 28.84
CA GLY A 167 25.02 -23.26 28.84
C GLY A 167 25.12 -23.96 30.20
N LEU A 168 24.88 -25.27 30.26
CA LEU A 168 24.98 -26.07 31.47
C LEU A 168 26.45 -26.24 31.85
N ASP A 169 26.78 -26.13 33.13
CA ASP A 169 28.17 -26.26 33.58
C ASP A 169 28.71 -27.69 33.39
N ALA A 170 27.82 -28.68 33.40
CA ALA A 170 28.13 -30.08 33.11
C ALA A 170 28.27 -30.41 31.61
N ALA A 171 28.03 -29.45 30.70
CA ALA A 171 28.17 -29.66 29.27
C ALA A 171 29.65 -29.75 28.85
N GLN A 172 29.91 -30.42 27.71
CA GLN A 172 31.26 -30.46 27.14
C GLN A 172 31.70 -29.06 26.69
N PRO A 173 32.98 -28.66 26.89
CA PRO A 173 33.49 -27.36 26.47
C PRO A 173 33.39 -27.10 24.96
N ASP A 174 33.38 -28.17 24.16
CA ASP A 174 33.31 -28.18 22.70
C ASP A 174 32.04 -28.85 22.17
N LEU A 175 30.98 -28.90 22.99
CA LEU A 175 29.70 -29.50 22.65
C LEU A 175 29.20 -29.02 21.27
N ALA A 176 28.83 -29.97 20.40
CA ALA A 176 28.28 -29.65 19.09
C ALA A 176 26.87 -29.07 19.21
N ALA A 177 26.51 -28.20 18.26
CA ALA A 177 25.16 -27.65 18.16
C ALA A 177 24.10 -28.76 17.99
N PRO A 178 22.90 -28.61 18.58
CA PRO A 178 21.81 -29.56 18.40
C PRO A 178 21.46 -29.73 16.92
N THR A 179 21.36 -30.98 16.47
CA THR A 179 20.96 -31.34 15.11
C THR A 179 19.47 -31.69 15.02
N ALA A 180 18.86 -32.03 16.14
CA ALA A 180 17.43 -32.31 16.22
C ALA A 180 16.60 -31.02 16.08
N THR A 181 15.42 -31.18 15.50
CA THR A 181 14.38 -30.14 15.46
C THR A 181 13.54 -30.23 16.72
N SER A 182 13.16 -29.07 17.27
CA SER A 182 12.27 -29.00 18.42
C SER A 182 10.93 -29.66 18.12
N PRO A 183 10.44 -30.58 18.98
CA PRO A 183 9.13 -31.20 18.80
C PRO A 183 7.96 -30.24 19.08
N MET A 184 8.24 -29.02 19.53
CA MET A 184 7.23 -28.02 19.90
C MET A 184 6.75 -27.16 18.73
N VAL A 185 7.39 -27.26 17.56
CA VAL A 185 7.12 -26.40 16.40
C VAL A 185 6.84 -27.26 15.17
N ASP A 186 5.67 -27.05 14.57
CA ASP A 186 5.27 -27.68 13.32
C ASP A 186 5.98 -27.07 12.10
N SER A 187 5.59 -27.49 10.90
CA SER A 187 6.02 -26.85 9.65
C SER A 187 5.74 -25.34 9.63
N PHE A 188 6.56 -24.58 8.90
CA PHE A 188 6.38 -23.13 8.77
C PHE A 188 4.98 -22.74 8.29
N ALA A 189 4.38 -23.48 7.35
CA ALA A 189 3.03 -23.17 6.86
C ALA A 189 1.97 -23.28 7.98
N ALA A 190 1.97 -24.38 8.73
CA ALA A 190 1.07 -24.57 9.88
C ALA A 190 1.26 -23.49 10.97
N TYR A 191 2.51 -23.04 11.16
CA TYR A 191 2.85 -21.96 12.08
C TYR A 191 2.40 -20.58 11.58
N ALA A 192 2.61 -20.30 10.30
CA ALA A 192 2.43 -18.99 9.70
C ALA A 192 0.97 -18.73 9.33
N ASP A 193 0.24 -19.68 8.75
CA ASP A 193 -1.11 -19.47 8.18
C ASP A 193 -2.11 -18.82 9.16
N PRO A 194 -2.20 -19.21 10.46
CA PRO A 194 -3.12 -18.57 11.39
C PRO A 194 -2.78 -17.10 11.68
N ILE A 195 -1.50 -16.75 11.60
CA ILE A 195 -0.95 -15.43 11.95
C ILE A 195 -0.95 -14.54 10.70
N LEU A 196 -0.48 -15.07 9.58
CA LEU A 196 -0.41 -14.43 8.28
C LEU A 196 -1.79 -14.12 7.68
N ASN A 197 -2.89 -14.72 8.14
CA ASN A 197 -4.22 -14.30 7.67
C ASN A 197 -4.73 -13.01 8.35
N ARG A 198 -3.91 -12.34 9.17
CA ARG A 198 -4.28 -11.11 9.88
C ARG A 198 -3.19 -10.06 9.77
N ASN A 199 -3.60 -8.81 9.62
CA ASN A 199 -2.73 -7.66 9.85
C ASN A 199 -2.83 -7.25 11.33
N PHE A 200 -1.75 -7.40 12.09
CA PHE A 200 -1.74 -7.07 13.53
C PHE A 200 -1.46 -5.59 13.82
N PHE A 201 -1.08 -4.82 12.80
CA PHE A 201 -0.60 -3.45 12.96
C PHE A 201 -1.47 -2.43 12.24
N SER A 202 -2.54 -2.88 11.58
CA SER A 202 -3.48 -2.02 10.85
C SER A 202 -4.86 -2.65 10.82
N PRO A 203 -5.92 -1.88 10.51
CA PRO A 203 -7.21 -2.45 10.18
C PRO A 203 -7.11 -3.51 9.07
N PRO A 204 -8.13 -4.38 8.93
CA PRO A 204 -8.18 -5.34 7.83
C PRO A 204 -8.00 -4.65 6.47
N ASN A 205 -7.10 -5.21 5.63
CA ASN A 205 -6.86 -4.71 4.27
C ASN A 205 -8.16 -4.77 3.44
N GLN A 206 -8.43 -3.72 2.64
CA GLN A 206 -9.60 -3.66 1.78
C GLN A 206 -9.20 -3.91 0.33
N ALA A 207 -10.12 -4.43 -0.48
CA ALA A 207 -9.85 -4.63 -1.90
C ALA A 207 -9.74 -3.30 -2.66
N PRO A 208 -8.84 -3.19 -3.65
CA PRO A 208 -8.77 -2.03 -4.51
C PRO A 208 -10.04 -1.89 -5.33
N LYS A 209 -10.27 -0.68 -5.87
CA LYS A 209 -11.47 -0.36 -6.65
C LYS A 209 -11.07 0.25 -7.98
N PHE A 210 -11.52 -0.33 -9.08
CA PHE A 210 -11.34 0.26 -10.41
C PHE A 210 -12.07 1.60 -10.51
N THR A 211 -11.35 2.61 -10.99
CA THR A 211 -11.88 3.95 -11.28
C THR A 211 -12.11 4.14 -12.79
N THR A 212 -11.46 3.34 -13.62
CA THR A 212 -11.69 3.31 -15.07
C THR A 212 -13.09 2.74 -15.38
N PRO A 213 -13.87 3.39 -16.26
CA PRO A 213 -15.15 2.85 -16.71
C PRO A 213 -14.98 1.52 -17.43
N SER A 214 -15.97 0.63 -17.32
CA SER A 214 -15.95 -0.69 -17.95
C SER A 214 -15.93 -0.65 -19.48
N ARG A 215 -16.28 0.48 -20.12
CA ARG A 215 -16.19 0.65 -21.58
C ARG A 215 -15.01 1.55 -21.94
N LEU A 216 -14.14 1.02 -22.80
CA LEU A 216 -12.99 1.71 -23.37
C LEU A 216 -13.19 1.88 -24.88
N THR A 217 -12.66 2.95 -25.46
CA THR A 217 -12.75 3.20 -26.91
C THR A 217 -11.35 3.31 -27.51
N ALA A 218 -11.11 2.55 -28.58
CA ALA A 218 -9.87 2.55 -29.35
C ALA A 218 -10.15 2.93 -30.80
N THR A 219 -9.24 3.64 -31.45
CA THR A 219 -9.35 3.96 -32.89
C THR A 219 -8.49 3.01 -33.71
N LEU A 220 -9.06 2.46 -34.78
CA LEU A 220 -8.37 1.54 -35.70
C LEU A 220 -7.08 2.17 -36.28
N GLY A 221 -5.99 1.42 -36.27
CA GLY A 221 -4.71 1.86 -36.87
C GLY A 221 -3.91 2.90 -36.08
N GLN A 222 -4.38 3.28 -34.88
CA GLN A 222 -3.60 4.04 -33.91
C GLN A 222 -3.23 3.12 -32.74
N SER A 223 -2.13 3.42 -32.03
CA SER A 223 -1.82 2.80 -30.74
C SER A 223 -2.49 3.65 -29.65
N PRO A 224 -3.72 3.33 -29.21
CA PRO A 224 -4.37 4.13 -28.18
C PRO A 224 -3.62 3.95 -26.84
N GLY A 225 -3.35 5.06 -26.15
CA GLY A 225 -2.88 5.05 -24.77
C GLY A 225 -4.02 4.72 -23.81
N LEU A 226 -4.57 3.51 -23.91
CA LEU A 226 -5.60 3.01 -23.00
C LEU A 226 -4.96 2.73 -21.64
N VAL A 227 -5.59 3.19 -20.56
CA VAL A 227 -5.09 2.96 -19.19
C VAL A 227 -6.23 2.46 -18.31
N VAL A 228 -5.99 1.34 -17.65
CA VAL A 228 -6.85 0.83 -16.58
C VAL A 228 -6.27 1.28 -15.25
N LYS A 229 -7.10 1.89 -14.41
CA LYS A 229 -6.71 2.41 -13.10
C LYS A 229 -7.63 1.86 -12.03
N ALA A 230 -7.01 1.38 -10.96
CA ALA A 230 -7.63 1.05 -9.70
C ALA A 230 -6.97 1.85 -8.57
N GLU A 231 -7.76 2.19 -7.57
CA GLU A 231 -7.32 2.91 -6.38
C GLU A 231 -7.63 2.06 -5.15
N ASP A 232 -6.64 1.96 -4.29
CA ASP A 232 -6.73 1.23 -3.03
C ASP A 232 -7.09 2.18 -1.87
N PRO A 233 -8.04 1.84 -0.98
CA PRO A 233 -8.43 2.72 0.13
C PRO A 233 -7.29 3.06 1.09
N GLU A 234 -6.38 2.11 1.32
CA GLU A 234 -5.19 2.25 2.15
C GLU A 234 -4.01 2.89 1.40
N LYS A 235 -4.18 3.15 0.10
CA LYS A 235 -3.17 3.67 -0.85
C LYS A 235 -2.01 2.71 -1.05
N ASP A 236 -2.27 1.42 -0.90
CA ASP A 236 -1.30 0.39 -1.27
C ASP A 236 -1.05 0.39 -2.79
N ASN A 237 0.11 -0.13 -3.20
CA ASN A 237 0.46 -0.19 -4.61
C ASN A 237 -0.37 -1.27 -5.29
N VAL A 238 -1.03 -0.92 -6.40
CA VAL A 238 -1.85 -1.87 -7.16
C VAL A 238 -1.07 -2.38 -8.37
N ARG A 239 -1.12 -3.70 -8.57
CA ARG A 239 -0.63 -4.38 -9.78
C ARG A 239 -1.79 -4.91 -10.60
N TYR A 240 -1.60 -4.94 -11.91
CA TYR A 240 -2.61 -5.40 -12.85
C TYR A 240 -2.18 -6.68 -13.55
N ALA A 241 -3.14 -7.58 -13.76
CA ALA A 241 -2.96 -8.80 -14.54
C ALA A 241 -4.16 -9.02 -15.46
N VAL A 242 -3.92 -9.55 -16.66
CA VAL A 242 -5.01 -9.98 -17.53
C VAL A 242 -5.43 -11.40 -17.13
N ILE A 243 -6.72 -11.59 -16.87
CA ILE A 243 -7.27 -12.91 -16.56
C ILE A 243 -7.94 -13.49 -17.81
N GLY A 244 -7.62 -14.73 -18.15
CA GLY A 244 -8.26 -15.44 -19.25
C GLY A 244 -7.77 -15.00 -20.63
N THR A 245 -8.70 -14.85 -21.58
CA THR A 245 -8.36 -14.55 -22.98
C THR A 245 -8.24 -13.05 -23.20
N ALA A 246 -7.06 -12.61 -23.64
CA ALA A 246 -6.82 -11.26 -24.11
C ALA A 246 -7.02 -11.15 -25.64
N PRO A 247 -7.38 -9.97 -26.17
CA PRO A 247 -7.29 -9.67 -27.60
C PRO A 247 -5.87 -9.90 -28.14
N GLU A 248 -5.76 -10.32 -29.40
CA GLU A 248 -4.46 -10.63 -30.01
C GLU A 248 -3.53 -9.41 -30.04
N GLY A 249 -2.29 -9.59 -29.58
CA GLY A 249 -1.28 -8.55 -29.50
C GLY A 249 -1.52 -7.47 -28.43
N LEU A 250 -2.46 -7.68 -27.51
CA LEU A 250 -2.70 -6.80 -26.37
C LEU A 250 -1.72 -7.12 -25.24
N GLU A 251 -0.94 -6.12 -24.84
CA GLU A 251 -0.05 -6.18 -23.68
C GLU A 251 -0.52 -5.19 -22.62
N LEU A 252 -0.58 -5.63 -21.35
CA LEU A 252 -0.91 -4.78 -20.20
C LEU A 252 0.33 -4.61 -19.33
N ASP A 253 0.73 -3.37 -19.08
CA ASP A 253 1.80 -3.08 -18.10
C ASP A 253 1.28 -3.31 -16.68
N SER A 254 1.88 -4.27 -15.99
CA SER A 254 1.46 -4.68 -14.64
C SER A 254 1.55 -3.59 -13.56
N ARG A 255 2.30 -2.51 -13.80
CA ARG A 255 2.54 -1.45 -12.80
C ARG A 255 1.79 -0.17 -13.14
N THR A 256 1.72 0.20 -14.41
CA THR A 256 1.03 1.44 -14.83
C THR A 256 -0.42 1.21 -15.23
N GLY A 257 -0.80 -0.03 -15.55
CA GLY A 257 -2.10 -0.35 -16.12
C GLY A 257 -2.27 0.12 -17.57
N GLU A 258 -1.18 0.52 -18.24
CA GLU A 258 -1.19 0.94 -19.63
C GLU A 258 -1.35 -0.27 -20.55
N ILE A 259 -2.30 -0.18 -21.47
CA ILE A 259 -2.58 -1.20 -22.47
C ILE A 259 -1.92 -0.77 -23.77
N LYS A 260 -0.95 -1.56 -24.23
CA LYS A 260 -0.33 -1.42 -25.55
C LYS A 260 -0.99 -2.41 -26.49
N TRP A 261 -1.68 -1.87 -27.49
CA TRP A 261 -2.43 -2.70 -28.44
C TRP A 261 -2.62 -1.99 -29.78
N ASN A 262 -2.53 -2.74 -30.87
CA ASN A 262 -2.75 -2.24 -32.25
C ASN A 262 -3.88 -3.03 -32.90
N PRO A 263 -5.15 -2.61 -32.71
CA PRO A 263 -6.28 -3.35 -33.26
C PRO A 263 -6.33 -3.24 -34.80
N THR A 264 -6.53 -4.38 -35.46
CA THR A 264 -6.61 -4.49 -36.94
C THR A 264 -8.05 -4.61 -37.46
N THR A 265 -9.00 -5.01 -36.60
CA THR A 265 -10.40 -5.21 -36.98
C THR A 265 -11.32 -4.42 -36.04
N PRO A 266 -12.27 -3.62 -36.56
CA PRO A 266 -13.25 -2.94 -35.73
C PRO A 266 -14.21 -3.94 -35.07
N GLY A 267 -14.62 -3.66 -33.84
CA GLY A 267 -15.46 -4.57 -33.05
C GLY A 267 -15.33 -4.34 -31.55
N ASN A 268 -16.05 -5.15 -30.77
CA ASN A 268 -15.99 -5.12 -29.31
C ASN A 268 -15.14 -6.29 -28.81
N TYR A 269 -14.16 -5.96 -27.97
CA TYR A 269 -13.20 -6.92 -27.44
C TYR A 269 -13.31 -6.99 -25.93
N PRO A 270 -13.73 -8.13 -25.35
CA PRO A 270 -13.77 -8.30 -23.91
C PRO A 270 -12.34 -8.41 -23.35
N LEU A 271 -12.09 -7.77 -22.22
CA LEU A 271 -10.83 -7.84 -21.48
C LEU A 271 -11.14 -7.96 -20.00
N ALA A 272 -10.79 -9.08 -19.36
CA ALA A 272 -10.89 -9.21 -17.91
C ALA A 272 -9.55 -8.83 -17.27
N VAL A 273 -9.58 -7.88 -16.34
CA VAL A 273 -8.40 -7.40 -15.62
C VAL A 273 -8.58 -7.62 -14.14
N GLU A 274 -7.56 -8.19 -13.52
CA GLU A 274 -7.37 -8.24 -12.07
C GLU A 274 -6.58 -7.03 -11.62
N ALA A 275 -6.99 -6.43 -10.50
CA ALA A 275 -6.18 -5.51 -9.73
C ALA A 275 -5.89 -6.14 -8.37
N ILE A 276 -4.62 -6.25 -8.01
CA ILE A 276 -4.12 -6.84 -6.76
C ILE A 276 -3.35 -5.75 -6.00
N ASP A 277 -3.72 -5.47 -4.76
CA ASP A 277 -2.97 -4.53 -3.92
C ASP A 277 -1.69 -5.14 -3.33
N SER A 278 -0.84 -4.29 -2.75
CA SER A 278 0.35 -4.68 -2.00
C SER A 278 0.12 -4.78 -0.49
N GLY A 279 -1.13 -4.62 -0.06
CA GLY A 279 -1.53 -4.72 1.33
C GLY A 279 -1.47 -6.15 1.84
N TYR A 280 -1.73 -6.33 3.14
CA TYR A 280 -1.61 -7.64 3.78
C TYR A 280 -2.84 -8.02 4.61
N PRO A 281 -3.47 -9.19 4.37
CA PRO A 281 -3.25 -10.06 3.21
C PRO A 281 -3.68 -9.34 1.92
N ALA A 282 -2.97 -9.59 0.82
CA ALA A 282 -3.25 -8.96 -0.46
C ALA A 282 -4.68 -9.24 -0.91
N GLN A 283 -5.44 -8.21 -1.22
CA GLN A 283 -6.78 -8.36 -1.79
C GLN A 283 -6.73 -8.19 -3.30
N ARG A 284 -7.74 -8.74 -3.96
CA ARG A 284 -7.88 -8.70 -5.41
C ARG A 284 -9.32 -8.36 -5.79
N ILE A 285 -9.45 -7.65 -6.89
CA ILE A 285 -10.73 -7.39 -7.55
C ILE A 285 -10.60 -7.68 -9.04
N GLU A 286 -11.65 -8.27 -9.61
CA GLU A 286 -11.74 -8.53 -11.03
C GLU A 286 -12.77 -7.61 -11.66
N GLN A 287 -12.43 -7.03 -12.81
CA GLN A 287 -13.39 -6.28 -13.62
C GLN A 287 -13.27 -6.64 -15.09
N ARG A 288 -14.43 -6.76 -15.74
CA ARG A 288 -14.53 -6.95 -17.18
C ARG A 288 -14.67 -5.60 -17.87
N PHE A 289 -13.78 -5.35 -18.82
CA PHE A 289 -13.77 -4.22 -19.72
C PHE A 289 -14.22 -4.65 -21.12
N GLU A 290 -14.87 -3.74 -21.84
CA GLU A 290 -15.23 -3.88 -23.24
C GLU A 290 -14.50 -2.79 -24.03
N ILE A 291 -13.55 -3.17 -24.88
CA ILE A 291 -12.83 -2.24 -25.74
C ILE A 291 -13.55 -2.18 -27.08
N ALA A 292 -14.20 -1.05 -27.35
CA ALA A 292 -14.84 -0.75 -28.63
C ALA A 292 -13.82 -0.15 -29.60
N VAL A 293 -13.44 -0.92 -30.62
CA VAL A 293 -12.57 -0.45 -31.70
C VAL A 293 -13.43 0.18 -32.79
N VAL A 294 -13.29 1.49 -32.96
CA VAL A 294 -14.01 2.27 -33.97
C VAL A 294 -13.09 2.69 -35.10
N ASN A 295 -13.65 2.90 -36.30
CA ASN A 295 -12.90 3.46 -37.41
C ASN A 295 -12.53 4.92 -37.12
N PRO A 296 -11.37 5.42 -37.60
CA PRO A 296 -11.04 6.83 -37.50
C PRO A 296 -12.14 7.68 -38.15
N PRO A 297 -12.43 8.88 -37.59
CA PRO A 297 -13.39 9.78 -38.21
C PRO A 297 -12.94 10.11 -39.64
N PRO A 298 -13.87 10.24 -40.60
CA PRO A 298 -13.53 10.58 -41.98
C PRO A 298 -12.74 11.90 -42.00
N PRO A 299 -11.75 12.05 -42.90
CA PRO A 299 -10.99 13.29 -43.00
C PRO A 299 -11.95 14.47 -43.25
N PRO A 300 -11.69 15.65 -42.66
CA PRO A 300 -12.52 16.82 -42.91
C PRO A 300 -12.56 17.09 -44.43
N PRO A 301 -13.72 17.51 -44.97
CA PRO A 301 -13.83 17.83 -46.38
C PRO A 301 -12.77 18.89 -46.74
N PRO A 302 -12.17 18.83 -47.95
CA PRO A 302 -11.18 19.81 -48.37
C PRO A 302 -11.77 21.21 -48.18
N ALA A 303 -11.02 22.06 -47.47
CA ALA A 303 -11.40 23.46 -47.29
C ALA A 303 -11.68 24.05 -48.68
N LYS A 304 -12.86 24.64 -48.88
CA LYS A 304 -13.16 25.39 -50.10
C LYS A 304 -12.04 26.41 -50.29
N GLU A 305 -11.41 26.35 -51.45
CA GLU A 305 -10.36 27.28 -51.88
C GLU A 305 -10.85 28.71 -51.61
N PRO A 306 -10.05 29.57 -50.94
CA PRO A 306 -10.49 30.92 -50.63
C PRO A 306 -10.84 31.63 -51.94
N GLU A 307 -12.08 32.13 -52.04
CA GLU A 307 -12.52 32.91 -53.19
C GLU A 307 -11.51 34.05 -53.43
N PRO A 308 -11.10 34.30 -54.69
CA PRO A 308 -10.15 35.36 -54.99
C PRO A 308 -10.69 36.68 -54.44
N THR A 309 -9.88 37.35 -53.61
CA THR A 309 -10.21 38.68 -53.06
C THR A 309 -10.64 39.62 -54.18
N PRO A 310 -11.73 40.41 -54.02
CA PRO A 310 -12.16 41.37 -55.03
C PRO A 310 -11.01 42.31 -55.42
N GLY A 311 -10.69 42.39 -56.71
CA GLY A 311 -9.64 43.26 -57.24
C GLY A 311 -9.89 44.74 -56.90
N PHE A 312 -8.87 45.38 -56.35
CA PHE A 312 -8.85 46.79 -55.95
C PHE A 312 -8.95 47.71 -57.19
N ASP A 313 -9.75 48.78 -57.14
CA ASP A 313 -9.95 49.69 -58.29
C ASP A 313 -8.81 50.72 -58.39
N ASP A 314 -7.89 50.49 -59.31
CA ASP A 314 -6.69 51.30 -59.56
C ASP A 314 -6.98 52.80 -59.85
N ALA A 315 -8.20 53.13 -60.30
CA ALA A 315 -8.58 54.52 -60.56
C ALA A 315 -8.66 55.36 -59.27
N THR A 316 -9.04 54.73 -58.16
CA THR A 316 -9.18 55.40 -56.85
C THR A 316 -7.86 55.80 -56.22
N GLN A 317 -6.73 55.30 -56.75
CA GLN A 317 -5.39 55.59 -56.23
C GLN A 317 -4.47 56.21 -57.29
N THR A 318 -5.05 56.79 -58.35
CA THR A 318 -4.29 57.47 -59.42
C THR A 318 -4.33 58.98 -59.22
N VAL A 319 -3.15 59.61 -59.18
CA VAL A 319 -3.00 61.05 -58.93
C VAL A 319 -2.23 61.71 -60.07
N LEU A 320 -2.67 62.89 -60.50
CA LEU A 320 -1.92 63.71 -61.46
C LEU A 320 -0.68 64.31 -60.77
N THR A 321 0.50 63.83 -61.15
CA THR A 321 1.76 64.21 -60.49
C THR A 321 2.46 65.40 -61.14
N ALA A 322 2.36 65.57 -62.45
CA ALA A 322 2.98 66.70 -63.15
C ALA A 322 2.28 67.02 -64.49
N LEU A 323 2.34 68.29 -64.88
CA LEU A 323 2.02 68.79 -66.21
C LEU A 323 3.32 69.36 -66.79
N VAL A 324 3.88 68.70 -67.81
CA VAL A 324 5.23 68.98 -68.31
C VAL A 324 5.15 69.41 -69.77
N GLN A 325 5.81 70.52 -70.10
CA GLN A 325 5.91 71.01 -71.48
C GLN A 325 7.22 70.54 -72.11
N GLY A 326 7.14 69.88 -73.27
CA GLY A 326 8.33 69.40 -73.99
C GLY A 326 8.09 69.35 -75.50
N GLY A 327 8.95 69.99 -76.29
CA GLY A 327 8.92 69.92 -77.75
C GLY A 327 7.71 70.58 -78.44
N GLY A 328 7.04 71.54 -77.78
CA GLY A 328 5.88 72.25 -78.32
C GLY A 328 4.53 71.83 -77.72
N ASP A 329 4.46 70.62 -77.14
CA ASP A 329 3.22 70.04 -76.60
C ASP A 329 3.25 69.88 -75.07
N TRP A 330 2.07 69.90 -74.45
CA TRP A 330 1.88 69.65 -73.02
C TRP A 330 1.57 68.16 -72.78
N THR A 331 2.19 67.57 -71.75
CA THR A 331 1.97 66.16 -71.36
C THR A 331 1.53 66.06 -69.90
N ALA A 332 0.50 65.27 -69.63
CA ALA A 332 0.02 64.98 -68.27
C ALA A 332 0.64 63.68 -67.75
N TRP A 333 1.30 63.72 -66.59
CA TRP A 333 1.92 62.55 -65.97
C TRP A 333 1.08 62.08 -64.79
N MET A 334 0.48 60.91 -64.92
CA MET A 334 -0.41 60.32 -63.93
C MET A 334 0.26 59.12 -63.28
N LYS A 335 0.37 59.12 -61.95
CA LYS A 335 0.99 58.02 -61.20
C LYS A 335 -0.09 57.12 -60.62
N VAL A 336 -0.08 55.86 -61.03
CA VAL A 336 -0.97 54.80 -60.52
C VAL A 336 -0.29 54.19 -59.30
N ARG A 337 -0.75 54.52 -58.09
CA ARG A 337 -0.03 54.15 -56.85
C ARG A 337 -0.07 52.64 -56.56
N THR A 338 -1.08 51.94 -57.03
CA THR A 338 -1.26 50.49 -56.86
C THR A 338 -0.28 49.68 -57.72
N GLN A 339 0.07 50.19 -58.90
CA GLN A 339 0.99 49.52 -59.84
C GLN A 339 2.40 50.13 -59.85
N GLY A 340 2.59 51.29 -59.20
CA GLY A 340 3.89 51.98 -59.13
C GLY A 340 4.33 52.65 -60.43
N THR A 341 3.49 52.64 -61.47
CA THR A 341 3.81 53.13 -62.83
C THR A 341 3.31 54.57 -63.06
N THR A 342 4.01 55.32 -63.91
CA THR A 342 3.62 56.67 -64.34
C THR A 342 3.23 56.65 -65.81
N VAL A 343 1.94 56.85 -66.08
CA VAL A 343 1.39 56.96 -67.44
C VAL A 343 1.51 58.41 -67.90
N LYS A 344 2.10 58.62 -69.08
CA LYS A 344 2.29 59.94 -69.69
C LYS A 344 1.29 60.08 -70.83
N LEU A 345 0.35 61.02 -70.72
CA LEU A 345 -0.73 61.21 -71.67
C LEU A 345 -0.61 62.56 -72.38
N ARG A 346 -0.78 62.55 -73.71
CA ARG A 346 -0.83 63.75 -74.57
C ARG A 346 -2.30 64.07 -74.92
N PRO A 347 -2.60 65.30 -75.34
CA PRO A 347 -3.90 65.63 -75.91
C PRO A 347 -4.24 64.69 -77.08
N GLY A 348 -5.40 64.05 -77.04
CA GLY A 348 -5.86 63.04 -77.99
C GLY A 348 -5.63 61.59 -77.58
N ASP A 349 -4.80 61.32 -76.57
CA ASP A 349 -4.53 59.94 -76.12
C ASP A 349 -5.72 59.35 -75.35
N LYS A 350 -5.99 58.07 -75.60
CA LYS A 350 -6.92 57.27 -74.81
C LYS A 350 -6.20 56.69 -73.60
N PHE A 351 -6.86 56.66 -72.44
CA PHE A 351 -6.34 56.06 -71.23
C PHE A 351 -7.35 55.06 -70.65
N GLU A 352 -6.83 54.01 -70.05
CA GLU A 352 -7.57 53.01 -69.28
C GLU A 352 -6.84 52.81 -67.96
N ILE A 353 -7.41 53.30 -66.87
CA ILE A 353 -6.80 53.23 -65.53
C ILE A 353 -7.87 52.75 -64.56
N GLY A 354 -7.72 51.54 -64.03
CA GLY A 354 -8.75 50.87 -63.22
C GLY A 354 -10.05 50.70 -64.02
N ARG A 355 -11.18 51.12 -63.46
CA ARG A 355 -12.49 51.09 -64.15
C ARG A 355 -12.82 52.35 -64.96
N LEU A 356 -11.92 53.34 -65.02
CA LEU A 356 -12.12 54.59 -65.74
C LEU A 356 -11.35 54.60 -67.06
N SER A 357 -12.10 54.63 -68.16
CA SER A 357 -11.55 54.77 -69.52
C SER A 357 -12.00 56.08 -70.15
N GLY A 358 -11.11 56.78 -70.85
CA GLY A 358 -11.40 58.09 -71.40
C GLY A 358 -10.39 58.58 -72.42
N THR A 359 -10.59 59.80 -72.91
CA THR A 359 -9.66 60.49 -73.83
C THR A 359 -9.22 61.81 -73.22
N VAL A 360 -7.95 62.17 -73.41
CA VAL A 360 -7.43 63.48 -73.00
C VAL A 360 -7.83 64.52 -74.04
N VAL A 361 -8.60 65.53 -73.65
CA VAL A 361 -9.10 66.55 -74.59
C VAL A 361 -8.10 67.69 -74.73
N ASP A 362 -7.54 68.15 -73.61
CA ASP A 362 -6.59 69.27 -73.59
C ASP A 362 -5.70 69.20 -72.34
N VAL A 363 -4.44 69.61 -72.48
CA VAL A 363 -3.46 69.67 -71.39
C VAL A 363 -2.87 71.08 -71.38
N ASN A 364 -2.95 71.78 -70.25
CA ASN A 364 -2.34 73.11 -70.10
C ASN A 364 -1.50 73.20 -68.81
N ALA A 365 -0.94 74.38 -68.55
CA ALA A 365 -0.06 74.62 -67.39
C ALA A 365 -0.72 74.46 -66.01
N ARG A 366 -2.06 74.42 -65.93
CA ARG A 366 -2.81 74.47 -64.65
C ARG A 366 -3.74 73.28 -64.42
N PHE A 367 -4.19 72.60 -65.48
CA PHE A 367 -5.05 71.43 -65.40
C PHE A 367 -5.02 70.63 -66.71
N VAL A 368 -5.46 69.37 -66.63
CA VAL A 368 -5.80 68.54 -67.79
C VAL A 368 -7.32 68.36 -67.87
N THR A 369 -7.87 68.46 -69.07
CA THR A 369 -9.29 68.16 -69.34
C THR A 369 -9.39 66.74 -69.87
N LEU A 370 -10.11 65.89 -69.13
CA LEU A 370 -10.30 64.48 -69.44
C LEU A 370 -11.77 64.26 -69.79
N GLU A 371 -12.03 63.43 -70.80
CA GLU A 371 -13.38 63.01 -71.18
C GLU A 371 -13.54 61.53 -70.89
N SER A 372 -14.51 61.16 -70.06
CA SER A 372 -14.85 59.76 -69.75
C SER A 372 -16.36 59.63 -69.75
N GLU A 373 -16.88 58.55 -70.37
CA GLU A 373 -18.32 58.29 -70.52
C GLU A 373 -19.12 59.51 -71.09
N GLY A 374 -18.54 60.25 -72.03
CA GLY A 374 -19.17 61.40 -72.70
C GLY A 374 -19.24 62.68 -71.87
N ARG A 375 -18.57 62.77 -70.71
CA ARG A 375 -18.51 63.96 -69.87
C ARG A 375 -17.07 64.44 -69.68
N ARG A 376 -16.87 65.75 -69.77
CA ARG A 376 -15.56 66.41 -69.59
C ARG A 376 -15.39 66.94 -68.18
N PHE A 377 -14.27 66.61 -67.56
CA PHE A 377 -13.91 67.11 -66.24
C PHE A 377 -12.44 67.57 -66.20
N LYS A 378 -12.15 68.51 -65.31
CA LYS A 378 -10.83 69.12 -65.18
C LYS A 378 -10.10 68.52 -63.99
N LEU A 379 -8.91 68.00 -64.21
CA LEU A 379 -8.05 67.46 -63.17
C LEU A 379 -6.84 68.39 -62.96
N ARG A 380 -6.68 68.88 -61.73
CA ARG A 380 -5.54 69.74 -61.33
C ARG A 380 -4.40 68.88 -60.77
N PRO A 381 -3.15 69.37 -60.78
CA PRO A 381 -2.03 68.69 -60.13
C PRO A 381 -2.35 68.33 -58.68
N ALA A 382 -1.90 67.15 -58.25
CA ALA A 382 -2.23 66.51 -56.96
C ALA A 382 -3.69 66.04 -56.77
N GLY A 383 -4.57 66.21 -57.76
CA GLY A 383 -5.94 65.69 -57.73
C GLY A 383 -6.02 64.18 -58.03
N ASN A 384 -6.97 63.50 -57.40
CA ASN A 384 -7.29 62.09 -57.65
C ASN A 384 -8.22 61.93 -58.86
N LEU A 385 -7.92 60.96 -59.73
CA LEU A 385 -8.68 60.72 -60.96
C LEU A 385 -10.14 60.31 -60.69
N ALA A 386 -10.39 59.40 -59.74
CA ALA A 386 -11.73 58.94 -59.42
C ALA A 386 -12.58 60.00 -58.72
N GLU A 387 -11.97 60.84 -57.87
CA GLU A 387 -12.67 61.97 -57.22
C GLU A 387 -13.06 63.03 -58.24
N ALA A 388 -12.16 63.41 -59.17
CA ALA A 388 -12.50 64.41 -60.18
C ALA A 388 -13.59 63.93 -61.15
N ALA A 389 -13.62 62.63 -61.47
CA ALA A 389 -14.70 62.02 -62.25
C ALA A 389 -16.03 61.98 -61.48
N LYS A 390 -16.01 61.67 -60.18
CA LYS A 390 -17.21 61.69 -59.31
C LYS A 390 -17.71 63.11 -59.02
N SER A 391 -16.84 64.08 -58.79
CA SER A 391 -17.23 65.49 -58.60
C SER A 391 -17.88 66.10 -59.84
N ALA A 392 -17.56 65.60 -61.04
CA ALA A 392 -18.28 65.94 -62.26
C ALA A 392 -19.65 65.26 -62.37
N GLN A 393 -19.87 64.15 -61.67
CA GLN A 393 -21.17 63.48 -61.55
C GLN A 393 -22.05 64.09 -60.42
N GLY A 394 -21.44 64.69 -59.39
CA GLY A 394 -22.12 65.20 -58.18
C GLY A 394 -22.47 66.69 -58.14
N ALA A 395 -22.10 67.50 -59.14
CA ALA A 395 -22.44 68.93 -59.18
C ALA A 395 -23.88 69.16 -59.70
N ALA A 396 -24.87 68.71 -58.93
CA ALA A 396 -26.25 69.17 -59.01
C ALA A 396 -26.84 69.24 -57.59
N LYS A 397 -26.96 70.48 -57.11
CA LYS A 397 -27.66 70.99 -55.91
C LYS A 397 -26.84 71.20 -54.62
N THR A 398 -26.98 72.44 -54.16
CA THR A 398 -26.40 73.13 -53.00
C THR A 398 -27.34 73.01 -51.78
N ASP A 399 -26.72 73.18 -50.60
CA ASP A 399 -27.23 73.66 -49.30
C ASP A 399 -28.28 72.81 -48.55
N GLU A 400 -27.98 72.36 -47.32
CA GLU A 400 -28.10 73.17 -46.10
C GLU A 400 -27.88 72.31 -44.83
N ASN A 401 -26.77 72.61 -44.15
CA ASN A 401 -26.54 72.80 -42.71
C ASN A 401 -27.25 71.99 -41.58
N ALA A 402 -26.42 71.78 -40.55
CA ALA A 402 -26.70 71.74 -39.11
C ALA A 402 -27.19 70.42 -38.45
N ALA A 403 -26.23 69.79 -37.75
CA ALA A 403 -26.44 68.93 -36.58
C ALA A 403 -26.53 69.83 -35.29
N PRO A 404 -26.39 69.38 -34.03
CA PRO A 404 -26.50 68.04 -33.40
C PRO A 404 -27.09 68.05 -31.93
N VAL A 405 -27.00 66.89 -31.23
CA VAL A 405 -26.80 66.63 -29.76
C VAL A 405 -27.98 66.67 -28.77
N GLU A 406 -27.80 65.83 -27.73
CA GLU A 406 -28.19 65.91 -26.30
C GLU A 406 -29.24 64.86 -25.83
N THR A 407 -29.13 64.14 -24.71
CA THR A 407 -28.07 63.88 -23.70
C THR A 407 -28.57 62.73 -22.80
N ALA A 408 -27.63 62.08 -22.11
CA ALA A 408 -27.87 61.11 -21.04
C ALA A 408 -28.32 61.77 -19.72
N ALA A 409 -29.00 61.03 -18.83
CA ALA A 409 -28.70 60.96 -17.39
C ALA A 409 -29.57 59.93 -16.63
N PRO A 410 -29.11 59.46 -15.43
CA PRO A 410 -29.58 58.26 -14.73
C PRO A 410 -30.28 58.56 -13.38
N VAL A 411 -30.49 57.53 -12.54
CA VAL A 411 -30.30 57.47 -11.05
C VAL A 411 -31.33 56.57 -10.36
N ALA A 412 -30.81 55.84 -9.37
CA ALA A 412 -31.38 54.79 -8.53
C ALA A 412 -32.42 55.22 -7.48
N ALA A 413 -33.16 54.25 -6.92
CA ALA A 413 -33.50 54.18 -5.49
C ALA A 413 -34.02 52.78 -5.08
N VAL A 414 -33.72 52.44 -3.83
CA VAL A 414 -33.89 51.17 -3.10
C VAL A 414 -35.16 51.21 -2.22
N GLY A 415 -35.75 50.04 -1.93
CA GLY A 415 -36.70 49.78 -0.82
C GLY A 415 -37.23 48.33 -0.91
N THR A 416 -36.76 47.36 -0.12
CA THR A 416 -37.08 46.97 1.29
C THR A 416 -38.19 45.92 1.42
N GLU A 417 -37.84 44.85 2.17
CA GLU A 417 -38.68 43.95 2.98
C GLU A 417 -39.66 43.01 2.24
N SER A 418 -39.86 41.72 2.59
CA SER A 418 -39.85 41.07 3.91
C SER A 418 -39.88 39.54 3.76
N LEU A 419 -39.38 38.83 4.79
CA LEU A 419 -39.58 37.41 5.10
C LEU A 419 -41.04 37.13 5.55
N PRO A 420 -41.44 35.84 5.69
CA PRO A 420 -41.46 35.30 7.05
C PRO A 420 -40.99 33.83 7.18
N ALA A 421 -40.65 33.52 8.43
CA ALA A 421 -40.41 32.20 9.01
C ALA A 421 -41.75 31.50 9.35
N ASP A 422 -41.75 30.18 9.61
CA ASP A 422 -41.88 29.69 10.99
C ASP A 422 -41.66 28.17 11.18
N ASP A 423 -41.32 27.88 12.43
CA ASP A 423 -41.02 26.66 13.21
C ASP A 423 -41.85 25.37 13.00
N ALA A 424 -41.22 24.23 13.36
CA ALA A 424 -41.74 23.29 14.37
C ALA A 424 -40.70 22.21 14.77
N ALA A 425 -40.76 21.81 16.03
CA ALA A 425 -39.69 21.18 16.81
C ALA A 425 -39.93 19.71 17.21
N THR A 426 -38.86 19.09 17.74
CA THR A 426 -38.82 18.12 18.87
C THR A 426 -39.30 16.68 18.67
N THR A 427 -38.40 15.70 18.87
CA THR A 427 -38.51 14.71 19.98
C THR A 427 -37.23 13.87 20.23
N LEU A 428 -36.92 13.70 21.51
CA LEU A 428 -35.91 12.82 22.13
C LEU A 428 -36.42 11.38 22.24
N ALA A 429 -35.54 10.38 22.10
CA ALA A 429 -35.73 9.06 22.74
C ALA A 429 -34.43 8.22 22.82
N THR A 430 -34.02 7.90 24.06
CA THR A 430 -33.37 6.68 24.57
C THR A 430 -33.73 6.63 26.07
N PRO A 431 -33.91 5.48 26.77
CA PRO A 431 -32.97 4.34 26.80
C PRO A 431 -33.61 2.94 27.00
N THR A 432 -32.82 1.85 26.90
CA THR A 432 -32.92 0.51 27.57
C THR A 432 -31.75 -0.32 26.98
N SER A 433 -30.66 -0.70 27.67
CA SER A 433 -30.43 -1.50 28.88
C SER A 433 -30.77 -2.99 28.74
N GLU A 434 -29.86 -3.79 28.18
CA GLU A 434 -29.70 -5.20 28.57
C GLU A 434 -28.29 -5.73 28.24
N SER A 435 -27.55 -6.12 29.29
CA SER A 435 -26.35 -6.97 29.24
C SER A 435 -26.75 -8.42 29.47
N PRO A 436 -25.94 -9.39 29.04
CA PRO A 436 -25.58 -10.47 29.95
C PRO A 436 -24.08 -10.74 30.00
N LEU A 437 -23.57 -10.91 31.23
CA LEU A 437 -22.25 -11.46 31.56
C LEU A 437 -22.33 -13.01 31.67
N PRO A 438 -21.17 -13.72 31.73
CA PRO A 438 -20.97 -15.02 31.11
C PRO A 438 -21.33 -16.22 32.00
N GLY A 439 -21.63 -17.35 31.37
CA GLY A 439 -21.81 -18.64 32.02
C GLY A 439 -20.48 -19.30 32.36
N ASP A 440 -20.27 -19.53 33.65
CA ASP A 440 -19.28 -20.45 34.22
C ASP A 440 -19.49 -21.87 33.67
N SER A 441 -18.44 -22.49 33.12
CA SER A 441 -18.42 -23.93 32.83
C SER A 441 -16.99 -24.50 32.86
N VAL A 442 -16.58 -24.97 34.03
CA VAL A 442 -15.53 -25.97 34.28
C VAL A 442 -16.07 -26.80 35.46
N PRO A 443 -16.13 -28.17 35.42
CA PRO A 443 -14.93 -29.00 35.26
C PRO A 443 -15.09 -30.31 34.46
N ALA A 444 -14.05 -30.69 33.73
CA ALA A 444 -13.81 -32.08 33.35
C ALA A 444 -12.38 -32.47 33.76
N ALA A 445 -12.31 -33.39 34.71
CA ALA A 445 -11.09 -33.94 35.26
C ALA A 445 -10.25 -34.64 34.19
N LEU A 446 -8.96 -34.34 34.17
CA LEU A 446 -7.95 -35.11 33.44
C LEU A 446 -7.87 -36.50 34.08
N GLN A 447 -8.28 -37.51 33.31
CA GLN A 447 -8.03 -38.92 33.60
C GLN A 447 -6.55 -39.20 33.35
N THR A 448 -5.87 -39.68 34.38
CA THR A 448 -4.54 -40.28 34.30
C THR A 448 -4.61 -41.58 33.48
N PRO A 449 -3.75 -41.80 32.47
CA PRO A 449 -3.66 -43.09 31.82
C PRO A 449 -2.89 -44.07 32.72
N THR A 450 -3.55 -45.18 33.05
CA THR A 450 -2.95 -46.37 33.66
C THR A 450 -1.85 -46.92 32.75
N GLN A 451 -0.59 -46.90 33.20
CA GLN A 451 0.50 -47.64 32.57
C GLN A 451 0.62 -49.04 33.20
N GLU A 452 0.56 -50.04 32.33
CA GLU A 452 0.81 -51.46 32.56
C GLU A 452 2.30 -51.69 32.89
N PRO A 453 2.66 -52.57 33.85
CA PRO A 453 4.05 -52.82 34.21
C PRO A 453 4.78 -53.65 33.13
N PRO A 454 6.08 -53.39 32.86
CA PRO A 454 6.83 -54.14 31.86
C PRO A 454 7.16 -55.56 32.33
N ALA A 455 7.11 -56.50 31.39
CA ALA A 455 7.48 -57.91 31.56
C ALA A 455 8.95 -58.10 31.97
N ALA A 456 9.17 -59.08 32.86
CA ALA A 456 10.49 -59.47 33.36
C ALA A 456 11.42 -60.01 32.24
N PRO A 457 12.74 -59.77 32.31
CA PRO A 457 13.68 -60.32 31.33
C PRO A 457 13.90 -61.81 31.54
N ALA A 458 13.87 -62.55 30.42
CA ALA A 458 14.18 -63.97 30.34
C ALA A 458 15.63 -64.28 30.75
N SER A 459 15.78 -65.29 31.59
CA SER A 459 17.04 -65.90 31.97
C SER A 459 17.71 -66.56 30.77
N VAL A 460 18.92 -66.11 30.41
CA VAL A 460 19.78 -66.85 29.46
C VAL A 460 20.84 -67.56 30.26
N ASP A 461 20.58 -68.85 30.44
CA ASP A 461 21.54 -69.89 30.78
C ASP A 461 22.55 -70.02 29.63
N ARG A 462 23.86 -69.92 29.89
CA ARG A 462 24.85 -70.50 28.97
C ARG A 462 26.07 -71.03 29.70
N ALA A 463 26.17 -72.34 29.59
CA ALA A 463 27.17 -73.24 30.13
C ALA A 463 28.62 -72.87 29.78
N LEU A 464 29.44 -72.90 30.83
CA LEU A 464 30.68 -73.66 30.99
C LEU A 464 31.27 -74.41 29.78
N ARG A 465 32.61 -74.28 29.71
CA ARG A 465 33.68 -75.24 29.32
C ARG A 465 34.30 -75.11 27.92
N PRO A 466 35.56 -75.57 27.73
CA PRO A 466 36.41 -76.39 28.63
C PRO A 466 37.21 -75.64 29.70
#